data_AF-A0A6N9DGA7-F1
#
_entry.id   AF-A0A6N9DGA7-F1
#
_cell.length_a   1.000
_cell.length_b   1.000
_cell.length_c   1.000
_cell.angle_alpha   90.00
_cell.angle_beta   90.00
_cell.angle_gamma   90.00
#
_symmetry.space_group_name_H-M   'P 1'
#
loop_
_entity.id
_entity.type
_entity.pdbx_description
1 polymer ?
#
loop_
_entity_poly.entity_id
_entity_poly.type
_entity_poly.pdbx_seq_one_letter_code
_entity_poly.pdbx_strand_id
1 'polypeptide(L)'
;MSLEDPGQHRYLWVIDASGVPYIGEIPIPAIGMKPKHTNLTGGQEAYLGGEMWFASSDALYISGGSGRYPPQDSRQLEEAGEVLELFDYSVTSLGWDDGTGTAKRFLEEP
;
A
#
# COMPACT_ATOMS: atom_id res chain seq x y z
N MET A 1 -0.26 13.34 21.70
CA MET A 1 0.18 11.96 22.01
C MET A 1 0.67 11.39 20.69
N SER A 2 1.87 10.78 20.66
CA SER A 2 2.60 10.52 19.42
C SER A 2 1.99 9.37 18.64
N LEU A 3 1.60 9.65 17.39
CA LEU A 3 1.34 8.66 16.34
C LEU A 3 2.48 7.64 16.35
N GLU A 4 2.17 6.35 16.51
CA GLU A 4 3.17 5.30 16.27
C GLU A 4 3.52 5.35 14.78
N ASP A 5 4.80 5.62 14.49
CA ASP A 5 5.34 5.59 13.14
C ASP A 5 5.32 4.12 12.66
N PRO A 6 4.46 3.73 11.70
CA PRO A 6 4.35 2.34 11.24
C PRO A 6 5.65 1.84 10.55
N GLY A 7 6.62 2.74 10.41
CA GLY A 7 7.97 2.54 9.92
C GLY A 7 8.41 3.82 9.21
N GLN A 8 9.63 4.32 9.47
CA GLN A 8 10.12 5.58 8.90
C GLN A 8 10.07 5.64 7.36
N HIS A 9 9.95 4.49 6.69
CA HIS A 9 10.01 4.36 5.24
C HIS A 9 8.70 3.80 4.68
N ARG A 10 8.03 4.65 3.90
CA ARG A 10 6.85 4.29 3.11
C ARG A 10 7.27 3.64 1.80
N TYR A 11 6.57 2.58 1.43
CA TYR A 11 6.72 1.89 0.15
C TYR A 11 5.43 2.01 -0.65
N LEU A 12 5.55 2.00 -1.97
CA LEU A 12 4.42 1.84 -2.89
C LEU A 12 4.36 0.37 -3.32
N TRP A 13 3.16 -0.17 -3.43
CA TRP A 13 2.92 -1.52 -3.93
C TRP A 13 1.75 -1.52 -4.91
N VAL A 14 1.74 -2.49 -5.82
CA VAL A 14 0.60 -2.83 -6.68
C VAL A 14 0.47 -4.35 -6.72
N ILE A 15 -0.74 -4.84 -6.98
CA ILE A 15 -0.99 -6.22 -7.40
C ILE A 15 -1.34 -6.15 -8.88
N ASP A 16 -0.54 -6.76 -9.74
CA ASP A 16 -0.80 -6.85 -11.18
C ASP A 16 -0.63 -8.29 -11.69
N ALA A 17 -0.71 -8.48 -13.01
CA ALA A 17 -0.60 -9.80 -13.62
C ALA A 17 0.79 -10.47 -13.42
N SER A 18 1.80 -9.72 -12.98
CA SER A 18 3.15 -10.20 -12.70
C SER A 18 3.39 -10.55 -11.23
N GLY A 19 2.50 -10.15 -10.33
CA GLY A 19 2.60 -10.41 -8.89
C GLY A 19 2.43 -9.13 -8.07
N VAL A 20 3.29 -8.95 -7.05
CA VAL A 20 3.22 -7.83 -6.09
C VAL A 20 4.50 -6.99 -6.09
N PRO A 21 4.81 -6.24 -7.17
CA PRO A 21 5.98 -5.38 -7.17
C PRO A 21 5.80 -4.23 -6.17
N TYR A 22 6.90 -3.88 -5.50
CA TYR A 22 6.94 -2.76 -4.56
C TYR A 22 8.24 -1.97 -4.66
N ILE A 23 8.21 -0.71 -4.24
CA ILE A 23 9.39 0.16 -4.23
C ILE A 23 9.31 1.17 -3.08
N GLY A 24 10.45 1.47 -2.46
CA GLY A 24 10.52 2.53 -1.45
C GLY A 24 10.19 3.88 -2.06
N GLU A 25 9.32 4.67 -1.43
CA GLU A 25 8.93 6.00 -1.90
C GLU A 25 9.94 7.08 -1.46
N ILE A 26 11.21 6.80 -1.75
CA ILE A 26 12.36 7.65 -1.45
C ILE A 26 12.74 8.38 -2.75
N PRO A 27 13.11 9.68 -2.71
CA PRO A 27 13.60 10.37 -3.89
C PRO A 27 14.80 9.63 -4.49
N ILE A 28 14.78 9.39 -5.80
CA ILE A 28 15.90 8.82 -6.54
C ILE A 28 17.00 9.90 -6.61
N PRO A 29 18.18 9.72 -5.98
CA PRO A 29 19.16 10.80 -5.84
C PRO A 29 19.61 11.41 -7.17
N ALA A 30 19.67 10.60 -8.22
CA ALA A 30 20.11 11.03 -9.54
C ALA A 30 19.13 12.00 -10.24
N ILE A 31 17.83 11.92 -9.93
CA ILE A 31 16.78 12.68 -10.66
C ILE A 31 15.85 13.47 -9.73
N GLY A 32 15.99 13.34 -8.41
CA GLY A 32 15.17 14.02 -7.39
C GLY A 32 13.69 13.62 -7.37
N MET A 33 13.27 12.67 -8.22
CA MET A 33 11.88 12.22 -8.32
C MET A 33 11.59 11.06 -7.37
N LYS A 34 10.39 11.04 -6.80
CA LYS A 34 9.86 9.89 -6.06
C LYS A 34 9.14 8.93 -7.01
N PRO A 35 9.29 7.60 -6.83
CA PRO A 35 8.51 6.62 -7.56
C PRO A 35 7.00 6.83 -7.45
N LYS A 36 6.26 6.31 -8.43
CA LYS A 36 4.80 6.27 -8.50
C LYS A 36 4.35 4.85 -8.81
N HIS A 37 3.10 4.51 -8.51
CA HIS A 37 2.54 3.19 -8.85
C HIS A 37 2.64 2.86 -10.34
N THR A 38 2.47 3.85 -11.22
CA THR A 38 2.64 3.66 -12.67
C THR A 38 4.07 3.30 -13.08
N ASN A 39 5.08 3.61 -12.25
CA ASN A 39 6.44 3.16 -12.50
C ASN A 39 6.60 1.66 -12.20
N LEU A 40 5.83 1.11 -11.28
CA LEU A 40 5.83 -0.34 -10.97
C LEU A 40 5.19 -1.16 -12.09
N THR A 41 4.09 -0.65 -12.66
CA THR A 41 3.34 -1.33 -13.73
C THR A 41 3.85 -1.00 -15.14
N GLY A 42 4.78 -0.05 -15.29
CA GLY A 42 5.12 0.53 -16.59
C GLY A 42 3.93 1.21 -17.28
N GLY A 43 2.92 1.66 -16.51
CA GLY A 43 1.70 2.29 -16.99
C GLY A 43 0.58 1.33 -17.38
N GLN A 44 0.78 0.02 -17.24
CA GLN A 44 -0.25 -1.00 -17.51
C GLN A 44 -1.33 -1.05 -16.42
N GLU A 45 -2.34 -1.88 -16.63
CA GLU A 45 -3.38 -2.16 -15.64
C GLU A 45 -2.81 -2.92 -14.44
N ALA A 46 -3.41 -2.67 -13.27
CA ALA A 46 -3.18 -3.40 -12.03
C ALA A 46 -4.53 -3.65 -11.37
N TYR A 47 -4.61 -4.72 -10.58
CA TYR A 47 -5.80 -5.05 -9.79
C TYR A 47 -6.10 -3.94 -8.78
N LEU A 48 -5.10 -3.58 -7.98
CA LEU A 48 -5.08 -2.39 -7.12
C LEU A 48 -3.66 -2.07 -6.66
N GLY A 49 -3.51 -0.98 -5.91
CA GLY A 49 -2.29 -0.67 -5.19
C GLY A 49 -2.50 0.33 -4.08
N GLY A 50 -1.42 0.64 -3.39
CA GLY A 50 -1.46 1.58 -2.27
C GLY A 50 -0.10 1.82 -1.65
N GLU A 51 -0.11 2.23 -0.40
CA GLU A 51 1.09 2.41 0.39
C GLU A 51 1.24 1.27 1.38
N MET A 52 2.48 0.96 1.76
CA MET A 52 2.76 0.00 2.83
C MET A 52 3.96 0.43 3.67
N TRP A 53 4.04 -0.14 4.87
CA TRP A 53 5.10 0.07 5.83
C TRP A 53 5.49 -1.27 6.46
N PHE A 54 6.79 -1.51 6.61
CA PHE A 54 7.29 -2.67 7.34
C PHE A 54 7.36 -2.33 8.83
N ALA A 55 6.52 -2.98 9.63
CA ALA A 55 6.55 -2.89 11.08
C ALA A 55 7.70 -3.74 11.68
N SER A 56 7.97 -4.88 11.04
CA SER A 56 9.06 -5.81 11.34
C SER A 56 9.47 -6.56 10.06
N SER A 57 10.32 -7.59 10.17
CA SER A 57 10.67 -8.45 9.04
C SER A 57 9.50 -9.28 8.49
N ASP A 58 8.46 -9.47 9.29
CA ASP A 58 7.32 -10.36 9.07
C ASP A 58 5.96 -9.67 9.26
N ALA A 59 5.92 -8.36 9.51
CA ALA A 59 4.66 -7.62 9.68
C ALA A 59 4.59 -6.36 8.81
N LEU A 60 3.42 -6.15 8.21
CA LEU A 60 3.13 -5.07 7.29
C LEU A 60 1.91 -4.27 7.74
N TYR A 61 1.96 -2.96 7.54
CA TYR A 61 0.76 -2.12 7.43
C TYR A 61 0.52 -1.81 5.96
N ILE A 62 -0.74 -1.87 5.50
CA ILE A 62 -1.11 -1.53 4.12
C ILE A 62 -2.29 -0.55 4.05
N SER A 63 -2.25 0.36 3.09
CA SER A 63 -3.39 1.17 2.65
C SER A 63 -3.77 0.81 1.22
N GLY A 64 -4.98 1.20 0.80
CA GLY A 64 -5.37 1.25 -0.61
C GLY A 64 -5.18 2.62 -1.27
N GLY A 65 -4.29 3.47 -0.74
CA GLY A 65 -4.27 4.91 -1.03
C GLY A 65 -3.82 5.34 -2.43
N SER A 66 -3.69 4.42 -3.40
CA SER A 66 -3.22 4.74 -4.75
C SER A 66 -4.14 5.71 -5.48
N GLY A 67 -3.57 6.78 -6.04
CA GLY A 67 -4.32 7.69 -6.92
C GLY A 67 -4.63 7.11 -8.30
N ARG A 68 -3.93 6.05 -8.73
CA ARG A 68 -4.11 5.45 -10.07
C ARG A 68 -4.83 4.10 -10.03
N TYR A 69 -4.57 3.31 -9.00
CA TYR A 69 -5.12 1.96 -8.84
C TYR A 69 -5.80 1.82 -7.46
N PRO A 70 -6.74 2.70 -7.09
CA PRO A 70 -7.42 2.57 -5.81
C PRO A 70 -8.29 1.30 -5.78
N PRO A 71 -8.43 0.63 -4.63
CA PRO A 71 -9.49 -0.34 -4.45
C PRO A 71 -10.85 0.33 -4.64
N GLN A 72 -11.79 -0.41 -5.22
CA GLN A 72 -13.14 0.06 -5.51
C GLN A 72 -14.10 -0.18 -4.34
N ASP A 73 -13.75 -1.10 -3.44
CA ASP A 73 -14.50 -1.43 -2.24
C ASP A 73 -13.57 -1.98 -1.15
N SER A 74 -14.12 -2.17 0.05
CA SER A 74 -13.42 -2.75 1.20
C SER A 74 -12.92 -4.16 0.94
N ARG A 75 -13.65 -4.94 0.13
CA ARG A 75 -13.31 -6.33 -0.20
C ARG A 75 -12.04 -6.42 -1.03
N GLN A 76 -11.83 -5.55 -2.01
CA GLN A 76 -10.57 -5.53 -2.76
C GLN A 76 -9.36 -5.25 -1.88
N LEU A 77 -9.52 -4.42 -0.85
CA LEU A 77 -8.46 -4.13 0.11
C LEU A 77 -8.21 -5.31 1.06
N GLU A 78 -9.26 -6.04 1.46
CA GLU A 78 -9.15 -7.29 2.22
C GLU A 78 -8.41 -8.37 1.42
N GLU A 79 -8.82 -8.60 0.17
CA GLU A 79 -8.16 -9.56 -0.75
C GLU A 79 -6.68 -9.22 -0.98
N ALA A 80 -6.31 -7.95 -1.00
CA ALA A 80 -4.90 -7.54 -1.06
C ALA A 80 -4.11 -7.91 0.20
N GLY A 81 -4.75 -7.81 1.36
CA GLY A 81 -4.19 -8.30 2.63
C GLY A 81 -3.94 -9.79 2.58
N GLU A 82 -4.95 -10.57 2.18
CA GLU A 82 -4.86 -12.03 2.04
C GLU A 82 -3.72 -12.45 1.09
N VAL A 83 -3.56 -11.77 -0.04
CA VAL A 83 -2.46 -12.05 -0.99
C VAL A 83 -1.09 -11.87 -0.32
N LEU A 84 -0.92 -10.84 0.51
CA LEU A 84 0.34 -10.59 1.21
C LEU A 84 0.57 -11.60 2.35
N GLU A 85 -0.48 -12.05 3.02
CA GLU A 85 -0.42 -13.11 4.04
C GLU A 85 0.05 -14.46 3.47
N LEU A 86 -0.22 -14.74 2.19
CA LEU A 86 0.32 -15.93 1.50
C LEU A 86 1.85 -15.94 1.40
N PHE A 87 2.52 -14.81 1.63
CA PHE A 87 3.98 -14.69 1.68
C PHE A 87 4.52 -14.66 3.13
N ASP A 88 3.77 -15.22 4.09
CA ASP A 88 4.12 -15.33 5.51
C ASP A 88 4.23 -13.98 6.25
N TYR A 89 3.58 -12.93 5.73
CA TYR A 89 3.45 -11.66 6.44
C TYR A 89 2.21 -11.64 7.33
N SER A 90 2.32 -11.07 8.53
CA SER A 90 1.19 -10.56 9.30
C SER A 90 0.78 -9.19 8.76
N VAL A 91 -0.45 -9.05 8.26
CA VAL A 91 -0.87 -7.82 7.56
C VAL A 91 -1.95 -7.07 8.34
N THR A 92 -1.72 -5.79 8.59
CA THR A 92 -2.74 -4.88 9.13
C THR A 92 -3.15 -3.87 8.05
N SER A 93 -4.41 -3.92 7.64
CA SER A 93 -4.97 -2.88 6.77
C SER A 93 -5.29 -1.62 7.57
N LEU A 94 -5.01 -0.44 7.00
CA LEU A 94 -5.46 0.85 7.54
C LEU A 94 -6.98 0.99 7.49
N GLY A 95 -7.65 0.13 6.72
CA GLY A 95 -9.09 0.03 6.64
C GLY A 95 -9.72 0.84 5.50
N TRP A 96 -11.04 0.73 5.44
CA TRP A 96 -11.90 1.39 4.47
C TRP A 96 -12.78 2.42 5.19
N ASP A 97 -13.08 3.52 4.52
CA ASP A 97 -14.01 4.54 5.00
C ASP A 97 -15.32 4.42 4.21
N ASP A 98 -16.35 3.86 4.83
CA ASP A 98 -17.69 3.70 4.25
C ASP A 98 -18.41 5.04 4.02
N GLY A 99 -18.03 6.10 4.75
CA GLY A 99 -18.62 7.43 4.59
C GLY A 99 -18.15 8.11 3.31
N THR A 100 -16.91 7.87 2.90
CA THR A 100 -16.33 8.44 1.67
C THR A 100 -16.24 7.43 0.52
N GLY A 101 -16.38 6.13 0.80
CA GLY A 101 -16.18 5.06 -0.18
C GLY A 101 -14.74 4.99 -0.67
N THR A 102 -13.77 5.23 0.22
CA THR A 102 -12.35 5.22 -0.14
C THR A 102 -11.51 4.48 0.91
N ALA A 103 -10.34 3.99 0.51
CA ALA A 103 -9.38 3.41 1.45
C ALA A 103 -8.78 4.49 2.35
N LYS A 104 -8.65 4.17 3.65
CA LYS A 104 -7.98 5.05 4.61
C LYS A 104 -6.50 5.16 4.28
N ARG A 105 -5.96 6.37 4.45
CA ARG A 105 -4.54 6.70 4.21
C ARG A 105 -3.72 6.82 5.49
N PHE A 106 -4.39 6.84 6.64
CA PHE A 106 -3.80 6.99 7.96
C PHE A 106 -4.56 6.10 8.94
N LEU A 107 -3.88 5.59 9.97
CA LEU A 107 -4.55 4.95 11.11
C LEU A 107 -5.36 6.02 11.86
N GLU A 108 -6.65 5.78 12.05
CA GLU A 108 -7.48 6.55 12.98
C GLU A 108 -7.46 5.85 14.34
N GLU A 109 -7.12 6.57 15.41
CA GLU A 109 -7.26 6.04 16.76
C GLU A 109 -8.75 5.82 17.08
N PRO A 110 -9.10 4.74 17.81
CA PRO A 110 -10.48 4.44 18.19
C PRO A 110 -11.13 5.48 19.11
#